data_AF-D5EI64-F1
#
_entry.id   AF-D5EI64-F1
#
_cell.length_a   1.000
_cell.length_b   1.000
_cell.length_c   1.000
_cell.angle_alpha   90.00
_cell.angle_beta   90.00
_cell.angle_gamma   90.00
#
_symmetry.space_group_name_H-M   'P 1'
#
loop_
_entity.id
_entity.type
_entity.pdbx_description
1 polymer ?
#
loop_
_entity_poly.entity_id
_entity_poly.type
_entity_poly.pdbx_seq_one_letter_code
_entity_poly.pdbx_strand_id
1 'polypeptide(L)'
;MKATYIIVSIFTVLQLLTAGDPFPGEYDSDWLTEAKQENPYRIEIRYGEIPYGQRNELKEFDPKRFVHFDSISISTAPNGTSEIERNEELHAMTKIREHGSGFNVLFYFRINKGENQIEVGSSVFVERGEWIVLGTITDHEEVENFPEHLIPKADDLKTVVALRICANR
;
A
#
# COMPACT_ATOMS: atom_id res chain seq x y z
N MET A 1 -56.59 -8.18 -41.48
CA MET A 1 -55.70 -7.09 -41.00
C MET A 1 -54.26 -7.54 -41.23
N LYS A 2 -53.47 -6.81 -42.02
CA LYS A 2 -52.10 -7.21 -42.41
C LYS A 2 -51.12 -6.82 -41.30
N ALA A 3 -50.37 -7.79 -40.78
CA ALA A 3 -49.25 -7.55 -39.87
C ALA A 3 -48.01 -7.17 -40.70
N THR A 4 -47.42 -6.02 -40.39
CA THR A 4 -46.20 -5.52 -41.02
C THR A 4 -45.02 -5.96 -40.18
N TYR A 5 -44.19 -6.85 -40.69
CA TYR A 5 -42.93 -7.26 -40.06
C TYR A 5 -41.81 -6.38 -40.61
N ILE A 6 -41.20 -5.56 -39.76
CA ILE A 6 -39.99 -4.81 -40.10
C ILE A 6 -38.80 -5.70 -39.74
N ILE A 7 -38.15 -6.28 -40.76
CA ILE A 7 -36.85 -6.93 -40.64
C ILE A 7 -35.80 -5.82 -40.71
N VAL A 8 -35.12 -5.53 -39.61
CA VAL A 8 -33.95 -4.64 -39.61
C VAL A 8 -32.70 -5.53 -39.61
N SER A 9 -32.04 -5.54 -40.76
CA SER A 9 -30.86 -6.34 -41.05
C SER A 9 -29.64 -5.92 -40.23
N ILE A 10 -28.97 -6.91 -39.64
CA ILE A 10 -27.65 -6.75 -38.99
C ILE A 10 -26.60 -6.59 -40.08
N PHE A 11 -25.94 -5.43 -40.14
CA PHE A 11 -24.75 -5.24 -40.97
C PHE A 11 -23.52 -5.69 -40.16
N THR A 12 -22.99 -6.86 -40.51
CA THR A 12 -21.65 -7.30 -40.15
C THR A 12 -20.62 -6.44 -40.87
N VAL A 13 -19.82 -5.67 -40.12
CA VAL A 13 -18.59 -5.09 -40.65
C VAL A 13 -17.42 -5.91 -40.13
N LEU A 14 -16.98 -6.83 -40.99
CA LEU A 14 -15.69 -7.51 -40.87
C LEU A 14 -14.62 -6.49 -41.31
N GLN A 15 -13.92 -5.83 -40.39
CA GLN A 15 -12.72 -5.07 -40.74
C GLN A 15 -11.49 -5.94 -40.51
N LEU A 16 -10.91 -6.38 -41.64
CA LEU A 16 -9.60 -7.00 -41.73
C LEU A 16 -8.53 -6.05 -41.17
N LEU A 17 -7.60 -6.65 -40.44
CA LEU A 17 -6.24 -6.24 -40.18
C LEU A 17 -5.67 -5.32 -41.28
N THR A 18 -5.57 -4.03 -40.97
CA THR A 18 -4.50 -3.21 -41.52
C THR A 18 -3.46 -3.10 -40.42
N ALA A 19 -2.33 -3.77 -40.61
CA ALA A 19 -1.12 -3.50 -39.86
C ALA A 19 -0.72 -2.07 -40.20
N GLY A 20 -1.12 -1.14 -39.33
CA GLY A 20 -0.58 0.21 -39.33
C GLY A 20 0.85 0.15 -38.79
N ASP A 21 1.77 0.79 -39.50
CA ASP A 21 3.14 1.02 -39.05
C ASP A 21 3.16 1.53 -37.59
N PRO A 22 4.20 1.19 -36.80
CA PRO A 22 4.32 1.68 -35.44
C PRO A 22 4.31 3.21 -35.47
N PHE A 23 3.28 3.80 -34.87
CA PHE A 23 3.24 5.23 -34.59
C PHE A 23 4.57 5.62 -33.93
N PRO A 24 5.31 6.62 -34.44
CA PRO A 24 6.32 7.29 -33.66
C PRO A 24 5.58 8.22 -32.70
N GLY A 25 4.94 7.62 -31.70
CA GLY A 25 4.42 8.36 -30.56
C GLY A 25 5.61 8.77 -29.73
N GLU A 26 6.06 10.01 -29.90
CA GLU A 26 6.70 10.71 -28.79
C GLU A 26 5.72 10.61 -27.62
N TYR A 27 6.10 9.84 -26.59
CA TYR A 27 5.28 9.69 -25.40
C TYR A 27 5.27 11.04 -24.67
N ASP A 28 4.22 11.82 -24.92
CA ASP A 28 3.94 13.05 -24.18
C ASP A 28 3.85 12.75 -22.68
N SER A 29 4.48 13.63 -21.90
CA SER A 29 4.78 13.49 -20.49
C SER A 29 3.59 13.60 -19.53
N ASP A 30 2.36 13.28 -19.93
CA ASP A 30 1.19 13.67 -19.13
C ASP A 30 0.36 12.54 -18.52
N TRP A 31 0.36 11.31 -19.02
CA TRP A 31 -0.44 10.24 -18.37
C TRP A 31 0.12 9.84 -16.97
N LEU A 32 1.44 9.86 -16.82
CA LEU A 32 2.12 9.58 -15.55
C LEU A 32 2.00 10.74 -14.56
N THR A 33 1.89 11.97 -15.08
CA THR A 33 1.66 13.20 -14.31
C THR A 33 0.19 13.31 -13.89
N GLU A 34 -0.75 12.96 -14.77
CA GLU A 34 -2.19 12.89 -14.54
C GLU A 34 -2.55 11.81 -13.51
N ALA A 35 -1.97 10.61 -13.60
CA ALA A 35 -2.16 9.57 -12.60
C ALA A 35 -1.60 9.95 -11.22
N LYS A 36 -0.52 10.76 -11.16
CA LYS A 36 -0.02 11.38 -9.92
C LYS A 36 -0.96 12.48 -9.41
N GLN A 37 -1.67 13.19 -10.29
CA GLN A 37 -2.68 14.18 -9.90
C GLN A 37 -3.94 13.52 -9.31
N GLU A 38 -4.36 12.35 -9.82
CA GLU A 38 -5.48 11.59 -9.24
C GLU A 38 -5.11 10.88 -7.92
N ASN A 39 -3.86 10.45 -7.80
CA ASN A 39 -3.30 9.83 -6.59
C ASN A 39 -2.14 10.66 -6.02
N PRO A 40 -2.42 11.83 -5.42
CA PRO A 40 -1.41 12.79 -4.97
C PRO A 40 -0.54 12.29 -3.82
N TYR A 41 -0.86 11.13 -3.24
CA TYR A 41 -0.13 10.56 -2.12
C TYR A 41 0.48 9.20 -2.45
N ARG A 42 1.52 8.86 -1.71
CA ARG A 42 2.15 7.55 -1.68
C ARG A 42 2.19 7.05 -0.25
N ILE A 43 1.56 5.91 -0.01
CA ILE A 43 1.68 5.15 1.23
C ILE A 43 2.95 4.31 1.10
N GLU A 44 3.90 4.51 2.00
CA GLU A 44 5.08 3.69 2.12
C GLU A 44 4.95 2.84 3.38
N ILE A 45 5.00 1.52 3.21
CA ILE A 45 4.99 0.56 4.31
C ILE A 45 6.39 -0.04 4.35
N ARG A 46 7.01 -0.05 5.53
CA ARG A 46 8.26 -0.77 5.78
C ARG A 46 8.01 -1.79 6.86
N TYR A 47 8.46 -3.01 6.61
CA TYR A 47 8.41 -4.06 7.59
C TYR A 47 9.73 -4.81 7.61
N GLY A 48 10.19 -5.18 8.80
CA GLY A 48 11.51 -5.76 8.96
C GLY A 48 11.97 -5.82 10.40
N GLU A 49 13.16 -6.33 10.60
CA GLU A 49 13.74 -6.56 11.92
C GLU A 49 14.53 -5.35 12.39
N ILE A 50 14.30 -4.94 13.64
CA ILE A 50 15.11 -3.94 14.33
C ILE A 50 15.96 -4.62 15.41
N PRO A 51 17.20 -4.14 15.65
CA PRO A 51 18.09 -4.79 16.60
C PRO A 51 17.74 -4.44 18.04
N TYR A 52 18.01 -5.40 18.93
CA TYR A 52 17.92 -5.26 20.38
C TYR A 52 18.92 -4.18 20.88
N GLY A 53 18.41 -3.14 21.55
CA GLY A 53 19.25 -2.10 22.17
C GLY A 53 18.73 -0.67 22.01
N GLN A 54 17.67 -0.47 21.23
CA GLN A 54 17.09 0.84 21.01
C GLN A 54 15.80 1.04 21.83
N ARG A 55 15.90 1.75 22.96
CA ARG A 55 14.73 2.32 23.65
C ARG A 55 14.33 3.60 22.94
N ASN A 56 13.32 3.54 22.10
CA ASN A 56 12.83 4.74 21.41
C ASN A 56 11.33 4.93 21.61
N GLU A 57 10.96 6.18 21.82
CA GLU A 57 9.59 6.62 21.66
C GLU A 57 9.19 6.42 20.19
N LEU A 58 7.96 5.95 19.94
CA LEU A 58 7.45 5.74 18.57
C LEU A 58 7.54 7.00 17.69
N LYS A 59 7.50 8.18 18.32
CA LYS A 59 7.59 9.48 17.65
C LYS A 59 8.91 9.73 16.94
N GLU A 60 9.98 9.02 17.31
CA GLU A 60 11.32 9.17 16.71
C GLU A 60 11.69 8.01 15.78
N PHE A 61 10.72 7.25 15.26
CA PHE A 61 11.00 6.12 14.40
C PHE A 61 11.66 6.56 13.07
N ASP A 62 12.86 6.04 12.80
CA ASP A 62 13.58 6.22 11.53
C ASP A 62 13.82 4.85 10.89
N PRO A 63 13.37 4.60 9.64
CA PRO A 63 13.59 3.33 8.98
C PRO A 63 15.05 3.05 8.60
N LYS A 64 15.99 3.98 8.79
CA LYS A 64 17.42 3.66 8.75
C LYS A 64 17.86 2.69 9.87
N ARG A 65 16.99 2.44 10.85
CA ARG A 65 17.26 1.59 12.02
C ARG A 65 17.01 0.10 11.77
N PHE A 66 16.37 -0.27 10.66
CA PHE A 66 16.19 -1.67 10.30
C PHE A 66 17.54 -2.31 9.95
N VAL A 67 17.79 -3.52 10.48
CA VAL A 67 18.94 -4.33 10.05
C VAL A 67 18.62 -4.96 8.69
N HIS A 68 17.40 -5.48 8.55
CA HIS A 68 16.83 -6.00 7.32
C HIS A 68 15.38 -5.54 7.22
N PHE A 69 14.98 -4.99 6.08
CA PHE A 69 13.60 -4.61 5.83
C PHE A 69 13.21 -4.75 4.37
N ASP A 70 11.93 -5.02 4.18
CA ASP A 70 11.24 -4.89 2.93
C ASP A 70 10.39 -3.63 2.90
N SER A 71 10.03 -3.21 1.69
CA SER A 71 9.20 -2.03 1.50
C SER A 71 8.15 -2.23 0.43
N ILE A 72 7.01 -1.60 0.67
CA ILE A 72 5.87 -1.55 -0.24
C ILE A 72 5.51 -0.08 -0.41
N SER A 73 5.18 0.28 -1.64
CA SER A 73 4.74 1.62 -2.00
C SER A 73 3.44 1.55 -2.79
N ILE A 74 2.45 2.32 -2.37
CA ILE A 74 1.13 2.34 -2.98
C ILE A 74 0.72 3.79 -3.23
N SER A 75 0.50 4.15 -4.49
CA SER A 75 -0.09 5.45 -4.84
C SER A 75 -1.56 5.48 -4.42
N THR A 76 -2.02 6.59 -3.85
CA THR A 76 -3.37 6.69 -3.31
C THR A 76 -3.94 8.11 -3.38
N ALA A 77 -5.27 8.19 -3.33
CA ALA A 77 -6.05 9.42 -3.31
C ALA A 77 -6.31 9.91 -1.87
N PRO A 78 -6.69 11.18 -1.64
CA PRO A 78 -6.93 11.72 -0.29
C PRO A 78 -7.99 10.97 0.54
N ASN A 79 -8.92 10.26 -0.13
CA ASN A 79 -9.94 9.41 0.48
C ASN A 79 -9.95 8.02 -0.21
N GLY A 80 -8.79 7.39 -0.31
CA GLY A 80 -8.61 6.12 -1.03
C GLY A 80 -8.70 4.89 -0.14
N THR A 81 -9.09 3.78 -0.77
CA THR A 81 -8.78 2.42 -0.29
C THR A 81 -7.74 1.84 -1.24
N SER A 82 -6.74 1.17 -0.70
CA SER A 82 -5.69 0.54 -1.50
C SER A 82 -5.34 -0.82 -0.93
N GLU A 83 -5.09 -1.78 -1.82
CA GLU A 83 -4.82 -3.17 -1.48
C GLU A 83 -3.67 -3.69 -2.34
N ILE A 84 -2.81 -4.48 -1.73
CA ILE A 84 -1.73 -5.16 -2.42
C ILE A 84 -1.57 -6.57 -1.86
N GLU A 85 -1.42 -7.53 -2.75
CA GLU A 85 -1.12 -8.92 -2.43
C GLU A 85 0.12 -9.36 -3.22
N ARG A 86 1.07 -10.01 -2.57
CA ARG A 86 2.28 -10.54 -3.20
C ARG A 86 2.39 -12.03 -2.91
N ASN A 87 2.25 -12.83 -3.96
CA ASN A 87 2.55 -14.28 -3.99
C ASN A 87 1.98 -15.06 -2.79
N GLU A 88 0.80 -14.69 -2.30
CA GLU A 88 0.16 -15.22 -1.09
C GLU A 88 0.94 -14.98 0.22
N GLU A 89 2.25 -14.69 0.16
CA GLU A 89 3.14 -14.41 1.29
C GLU A 89 2.74 -13.14 2.05
N LEU A 90 2.28 -12.12 1.34
CA LEU A 90 1.98 -10.83 1.94
C LEU A 90 0.69 -10.24 1.40
N HIS A 91 -0.12 -9.70 2.30
CA HIS A 91 -1.31 -8.92 1.97
C HIS A 91 -1.36 -7.65 2.82
N ALA A 92 -1.52 -6.50 2.19
CA ALA A 92 -1.69 -5.24 2.90
C ALA A 92 -2.88 -4.45 2.32
N MET A 93 -3.77 -3.99 3.20
CA MET A 93 -4.93 -3.20 2.87
C MET A 93 -4.94 -1.92 3.70
N THR A 94 -5.23 -0.80 3.05
CA THR A 94 -5.25 0.53 3.65
C THR A 94 -6.54 1.24 3.26
N LYS A 95 -7.12 2.00 4.19
CA LYS A 95 -8.13 3.00 3.90
C LYS A 95 -7.75 4.29 4.57
N ILE A 96 -7.58 5.35 3.80
CA ILE A 96 -7.14 6.65 4.31
C ILE A 96 -8.22 7.70 4.12
N ARG A 97 -8.24 8.68 5.03
CA ARG A 97 -9.03 9.90 4.93
C ARG A 97 -8.17 11.07 5.39
N GLU A 98 -7.88 11.97 4.47
CA GLU A 98 -7.22 13.23 4.74
C GLU A 98 -8.00 14.05 5.77
N HIS A 99 -7.28 14.56 6.79
CA HIS A 99 -7.86 15.37 7.85
C HIS A 99 -6.84 16.36 8.43
N GLY A 100 -7.05 17.65 8.18
CA GLY A 100 -6.19 18.71 8.72
C GLY A 100 -4.72 18.52 8.33
N SER A 101 -3.87 18.35 9.34
CA SER A 101 -2.42 18.18 9.18
C SER A 101 -1.99 16.78 8.69
N GLY A 102 -2.89 15.80 8.64
CA GLY A 102 -2.52 14.40 8.39
C GLY A 102 -3.65 13.56 7.81
N PHE A 103 -3.64 12.28 8.17
CA PHE A 103 -4.57 11.28 7.65
C PHE A 103 -5.07 10.37 8.77
N ASN A 104 -6.36 10.09 8.77
CA ASN A 104 -6.89 8.95 9.51
C ASN A 104 -6.70 7.70 8.64
N VAL A 105 -6.06 6.68 9.18
CA VAL A 105 -5.66 5.47 8.45
C VAL A 105 -6.21 4.25 9.16
N LEU A 106 -6.98 3.45 8.43
CA LEU A 106 -7.26 2.05 8.78
C LEU A 106 -6.30 1.17 7.99
N PHE A 107 -5.65 0.25 8.69
CA PHE A 107 -4.60 -0.59 8.14
C PHE A 107 -4.80 -2.04 8.55
N TYR A 108 -4.60 -2.93 7.58
CA TYR A 108 -4.48 -4.36 7.79
C TYR A 108 -3.25 -4.85 7.03
N PHE A 109 -2.45 -5.69 7.67
CA PHE A 109 -1.27 -6.30 7.10
C PHE A 109 -1.18 -7.73 7.56
N ARG A 110 -0.88 -8.62 6.62
CA ARG A 110 -0.73 -10.03 6.84
C ARG A 110 0.54 -10.49 6.18
N ILE A 111 1.34 -11.25 6.91
CA ILE A 111 2.53 -11.92 6.40
C ILE A 111 2.45 -13.40 6.76
N ASN A 112 2.74 -14.27 5.80
CA ASN A 112 2.89 -15.69 6.01
C ASN A 112 4.37 -15.99 6.24
N LYS A 113 4.71 -16.47 7.43
CA LYS A 113 6.07 -16.91 7.79
C LYS A 113 6.06 -18.43 7.98
N GLY A 114 6.52 -19.16 6.96
CA GLY A 114 6.45 -20.62 6.97
C GLY A 114 4.99 -21.11 6.93
N GLU A 115 4.59 -21.89 7.92
CA GLU A 115 3.20 -22.40 8.06
C GLU A 115 2.28 -21.42 8.83
N ASN A 116 2.85 -20.37 9.43
CA ASN A 116 2.12 -19.45 10.27
C ASN A 116 1.71 -18.19 9.51
N GLN A 117 0.53 -17.68 9.86
CA GLN A 117 -0.02 -16.44 9.35
C GLN A 117 -0.09 -15.42 10.47
N ILE A 118 0.55 -14.28 10.26
CA ILE A 118 0.64 -13.21 11.26
C ILE A 118 -0.06 -11.96 10.73
N GLU A 119 -0.96 -11.40 11.52
CA GLU A 119 -1.81 -10.28 11.14
C GLU A 119 -1.61 -9.07 12.06
N VAL A 120 -1.47 -7.89 11.48
CA VAL A 120 -1.40 -6.59 12.16
C VAL A 120 -2.56 -5.75 11.67
N GLY A 121 -3.45 -5.37 12.59
CA GLY A 121 -4.60 -4.50 12.33
C GLY A 121 -4.49 -3.23 13.16
N SER A 122 -4.58 -2.06 12.53
CA SER A 122 -4.37 -0.78 13.22
C SER A 122 -5.28 0.33 12.69
N SER A 123 -5.64 1.26 13.58
CA SER A 123 -6.41 2.47 13.27
C SER A 123 -5.71 3.65 13.91
N VAL A 124 -5.08 4.50 13.10
CA VAL A 124 -4.16 5.55 13.58
C VAL A 124 -4.34 6.86 12.83
N PHE A 125 -3.90 7.94 13.46
CA PHE A 125 -3.67 9.21 12.78
C PHE A 125 -2.19 9.32 12.39
N VAL A 126 -1.91 9.72 11.15
CA VAL A 126 -0.55 9.84 10.61
C VAL A 126 -0.33 11.27 10.11
N GLU A 127 0.65 11.96 10.67
CA GLU A 127 1.08 13.27 10.17
C GLU A 127 1.80 13.12 8.81
N ARG A 128 1.68 14.14 7.96
CA ARG A 128 2.25 14.12 6.61
C ARG A 128 3.77 13.95 6.67
N GLY A 129 4.28 12.91 6.03
CA GLY A 129 5.72 12.66 5.92
C GLY A 129 6.36 12.04 7.16
N GLU A 130 5.60 11.82 8.23
CA GLU A 130 6.09 11.15 9.44
C GLU A 130 5.90 9.63 9.35
N TRP A 131 6.83 8.89 9.94
CA TRP A 131 6.67 7.45 10.11
C TRP A 131 5.92 7.17 11.41
N ILE A 132 5.00 6.22 11.35
CA ILE A 132 4.32 5.68 12.50
C ILE A 132 4.52 4.16 12.55
N VAL A 133 4.70 3.61 13.74
CA VAL A 133 4.68 2.16 13.94
C VAL A 133 3.24 1.72 14.11
N LEU A 134 2.81 0.78 13.29
CA LEU A 134 1.45 0.25 13.27
C LEU A 134 1.29 -0.99 14.13
N GLY A 135 2.37 -1.76 14.25
CA GLY A 135 2.42 -2.95 15.07
C GLY A 135 3.79 -3.57 15.07
N THR A 136 3.96 -4.53 15.94
CA THR A 136 5.20 -5.29 16.08
C THR A 136 4.89 -6.76 16.30
N ILE A 137 5.79 -7.60 15.82
CA ILE A 137 5.69 -9.05 15.88
C ILE A 137 6.98 -9.53 16.54
N THR A 138 6.86 -10.28 17.62
CA THR A 138 8.01 -10.92 18.29
C THR A 138 8.43 -12.20 17.57
N ASP A 139 9.62 -12.73 17.88
CA ASP A 139 10.09 -14.01 17.36
C ASP A 139 9.20 -15.19 17.79
N HIS A 140 8.41 -15.03 18.85
CA HIS A 140 7.40 -15.99 19.29
C HIS A 140 6.03 -15.76 18.63
N GLU A 141 5.98 -14.97 17.55
CA GLU A 141 4.79 -14.64 16.78
C GLU A 141 3.69 -13.91 17.56
N GLU A 142 4.01 -13.37 18.74
CA GLU A 142 3.10 -12.50 19.47
C GLU A 142 2.99 -11.14 18.75
N VAL A 143 1.76 -10.76 18.41
CA VAL A 143 1.44 -9.47 17.78
C VAL A 143 1.06 -8.45 18.83
N GLU A 144 1.71 -7.29 18.77
CA GLU A 144 1.34 -6.09 19.49
C GLU A 144 0.91 -5.02 18.50
N ASN A 145 -0.38 -4.71 18.46
CA ASN A 145 -0.94 -3.66 17.61
C ASN A 145 -0.73 -2.30 18.28
N PHE A 146 -0.16 -1.35 17.54
CA PHE A 146 0.10 0.02 17.99
C PHE A 146 0.82 0.11 19.36
N PRO A 147 2.04 -0.43 19.46
CA PRO A 147 2.79 -0.46 20.72
C PRO A 147 3.08 0.96 21.23
N GLU A 148 3.04 1.22 22.53
CA GLU A 148 3.44 2.54 23.06
C GLU A 148 4.95 2.78 22.93
N HIS A 149 5.73 1.70 22.96
CA HIS A 149 7.19 1.72 22.92
C HIS A 149 7.74 0.53 22.13
N LEU A 150 8.89 0.72 21.50
CA LEU A 150 9.68 -0.39 20.95
C LEU A 150 10.61 -0.93 22.03
N ILE A 151 10.12 -1.84 22.87
CA ILE A 151 10.93 -2.49 23.91
C ILE A 151 10.98 -4.00 23.64
N PRO A 152 11.95 -4.49 22.84
CA PRO A 152 12.20 -5.92 22.75
C PRO A 152 12.76 -6.46 24.08
N LYS A 153 12.49 -7.74 24.39
CA LYS A 153 13.13 -8.48 25.50
C LYS A 153 14.58 -8.80 25.12
N ALA A 154 15.39 -9.13 26.13
CA ALA A 154 16.82 -9.37 25.93
C ALA A 154 17.10 -10.45 24.89
N ASP A 155 17.93 -10.11 23.90
CA ASP A 155 18.42 -10.98 22.82
C ASP A 155 17.42 -11.39 21.73
N ASP A 156 16.21 -10.82 21.70
CA ASP A 156 15.19 -11.10 20.68
C ASP A 156 15.15 -10.05 19.55
N LEU A 157 14.86 -10.49 18.32
CA LEU A 157 14.51 -9.60 17.21
C LEU A 157 13.02 -9.23 17.32
N LYS A 158 12.68 -8.02 16.88
CA LYS A 158 11.29 -7.59 16.73
C LYS A 158 11.07 -7.17 15.30
N THR A 159 10.13 -7.84 14.62
CA THR A 159 9.66 -7.35 13.32
C THR A 159 8.73 -6.17 13.58
N VAL A 160 9.04 -5.00 13.01
CA VAL A 160 8.22 -3.80 13.10
C VAL A 160 7.48 -3.64 11.78
N VAL A 161 6.21 -3.25 11.82
CA VAL A 161 5.46 -2.77 10.66
C VAL A 161 5.22 -1.27 10.86
N ALA A 162 5.79 -0.46 9.96
CA ALA A 162 5.69 0.99 10.00
C ALA A 162 5.12 1.53 8.69
N LEU A 163 4.44 2.66 8.78
CA LEU A 163 3.79 3.32 7.65
C LEU A 163 4.11 4.81 7.65
N ARG A 164 4.22 5.37 6.45
CA ARG A 164 4.31 6.81 6.21
C ARG A 164 3.46 7.16 5.00
N ILE A 165 2.83 8.34 5.02
CA ILE A 165 2.15 8.89 3.84
C ILE A 165 2.88 10.15 3.38
N CYS A 166 3.36 10.14 2.14
CA CYS A 166 4.08 11.25 1.51
C CYS A 166 3.34 11.77 0.28
N ALA A 167 3.71 12.96 -0.19
CA ALA A 167 3.32 13.42 -1.52
C ALA A 167 3.91 12.48 -2.59
N ASN A 168 3.14 12.20 -3.63
CA ASN A 168 3.55 11.37 -4.77
C ASN A 168 4.45 12.18 -5.71
N ARG A 169 5.76 12.24 -5.40
CA ARG A 169 6.79 12.90 -6.22
C ARG A 169 7.45 11.89 -7.13
#